data_AF-X1RWW1-F1
#
_entry.id   AF-X1RWW1-F1
#
_cell.length_a   1.000
_cell.length_b   1.000
_cell.length_c   1.000
_cell.angle_alpha   90.00
_cell.angle_beta   90.00
_cell.angle_gamma   90.00
#
_symmetry.space_group_name_H-M   'P 1'
#
loop_
_entity.id
_entity.type
_entity.pdbx_description
1 polymer ?
#
loop_
_entity_poly.entity_id
_entity_poly.type
_entity_poly.pdbx_seq_one_letter_code
_entity_poly.pdbx_strand_id
1 'polypeptide(L)'
;MKKITQDYVCTQCGGELTIHTNAEKGTLEAGCLNREHHGYVERATYTQALRRGEEIHPAIRDRIERKMMPREELGRAMNLLALRYPRAIVDPATAALFILDCMRLDIDPLISPAEAVPVPFKSRLSDDTVKVTIQMVITEDGWLSMAARGCPDRWAGSPSVEVVQDKELAKSLCGDEDAWLWKATGRTKDMEPGQTSMAYGYYTHTEHAKAIKGNLPASTQPGNQARIRAIKRWVRENFAECRQNMMELTAEWFQRAEGVKAAKEFIDAEYSIITEAPPEGGEKSAEKVGVAAPTKARAQAKNPQAVPAATETKSPDEVTEDDITDLNALCKACFHFWGMQPQQVWKELGYKSQFDVNESPWQCWLKIKAVKT
;
A
#
# COMPACT_ATOMS: atom_id res chain seq x y z
N MET A 1 48.50 -16.03 17.46
CA MET A 1 48.92 -14.73 18.02
C MET A 1 48.34 -13.53 17.27
N LYS A 2 48.49 -13.37 15.94
CA LYS A 2 47.89 -12.23 15.20
C LYS A 2 46.37 -12.05 15.40
N LYS A 3 45.62 -13.16 15.41
CA LYS A 3 44.18 -13.16 15.70
C LYS A 3 43.88 -12.68 17.13
N ILE A 4 44.71 -13.05 18.11
CA ILE A 4 44.56 -12.64 19.51
C ILE A 4 44.76 -11.14 19.66
N THR A 5 45.76 -10.56 18.99
CA THR A 5 46.00 -9.11 19.01
C THR A 5 44.94 -8.30 18.28
N GLN A 6 44.22 -8.91 17.33
CA GLN A 6 43.11 -8.27 16.61
C GLN A 6 41.80 -8.31 17.42
N ASP A 7 41.46 -9.48 17.98
CA ASP A 7 40.14 -9.72 18.54
C ASP A 7 40.07 -9.37 20.05
N TYR A 8 41.21 -9.16 20.72
CA TYR A 8 41.26 -8.96 22.17
C TYR A 8 42.03 -7.69 22.57
N VAL A 9 41.67 -7.14 23.74
CA VAL A 9 42.33 -6.01 24.41
C VAL A 9 42.75 -6.40 25.81
N CYS A 10 43.65 -5.63 26.41
CA CYS A 10 44.07 -5.84 27.79
C CYS A 10 42.87 -5.70 28.74
N THR A 11 42.65 -6.70 29.60
CA THR A 11 41.59 -6.69 30.63
C THR A 11 41.72 -5.57 31.64
N GLN A 12 42.95 -5.10 31.88
CA GLN A 12 43.24 -4.15 32.97
C GLN A 12 43.21 -2.69 32.52
N CYS A 13 43.73 -2.39 31.32
CA CYS A 13 43.80 -1.01 30.82
C CYS A 13 43.02 -0.76 29.53
N GLY A 14 42.41 -1.78 28.93
CA GLY A 14 41.72 -1.67 27.63
C GLY A 14 42.63 -1.40 26.44
N GLY A 15 43.95 -1.32 26.65
CA GLY A 15 44.92 -1.06 25.58
C GLY A 15 45.10 -2.22 24.60
N GLU A 16 45.63 -1.90 23.42
CA GLU A 16 45.88 -2.89 22.37
C GLU A 16 46.97 -3.91 22.78
N LEU A 17 46.78 -5.16 22.38
CA LEU A 17 47.76 -6.21 22.60
C LEU A 17 48.78 -6.22 21.46
N THR A 18 50.05 -6.41 21.80
CA THR A 18 51.14 -6.52 20.84
C THR A 18 51.85 -7.86 21.02
N ILE A 19 52.45 -8.36 19.94
CA ILE A 19 53.27 -9.57 19.97
C ILE A 19 54.68 -9.15 20.35
N HIS A 20 55.20 -9.68 21.46
CA HIS A 20 56.56 -9.42 21.92
C HIS A 20 57.29 -10.71 22.27
N THR A 21 58.62 -10.64 22.34
CA THR A 21 59.47 -11.78 22.69
C THR A 21 59.75 -11.77 24.18
N ASN A 22 59.48 -12.88 24.86
CA ASN A 22 59.88 -13.12 26.24
C ASN A 22 61.28 -13.75 26.24
N ALA A 23 62.30 -12.93 26.51
CA ALA A 23 63.71 -13.35 26.42
C ALA A 23 64.09 -14.42 27.46
N GLU A 24 63.45 -14.43 28.63
CA GLU A 24 63.75 -15.40 29.71
C GLU A 24 63.25 -16.80 29.37
N LYS A 25 62.14 -16.90 28.63
CA LYS A 25 61.50 -18.16 28.25
C LYS A 25 61.77 -18.56 26.80
N GLY A 26 62.36 -17.68 25.99
CA GLY A 26 62.56 -17.89 24.56
C GLY A 26 61.26 -18.01 23.75
N THR A 27 60.15 -17.47 24.26
CA THR A 27 58.81 -17.60 23.67
C THR A 27 58.31 -16.28 23.07
N LEU A 28 57.43 -16.37 22.08
CA LEU A 28 56.65 -15.24 21.60
C LEU A 28 55.31 -15.21 22.33
N GLU A 29 54.96 -14.06 22.88
CA GLU A 29 53.75 -13.87 23.68
C GLU A 29 52.94 -12.67 23.15
N ALA A 30 51.61 -12.76 23.21
CA ALA A 30 50.72 -11.65 22.91
C ALA A 30 50.24 -11.05 24.22
N GLY A 31 50.55 -9.78 24.47
CA GLY A 31 50.25 -9.12 25.74
C GLY A 31 50.18 -7.60 25.61
N CYS A 32 49.80 -6.94 26.71
CA CYS A 32 49.79 -5.48 26.77
C CYS A 32 51.22 -4.92 26.62
N LEU A 33 51.34 -3.66 26.23
CA LEU A 33 52.62 -2.95 26.27
C LEU A 33 53.19 -2.87 27.70
N ASN A 34 52.32 -2.80 28.71
CA ASN A 34 52.73 -2.93 30.11
C ASN A 34 52.87 -4.42 30.47
N ARG A 35 54.09 -4.83 30.83
CA ARG A 35 54.44 -6.24 31.14
C ARG A 35 53.83 -6.74 32.45
N GLU A 36 53.38 -5.85 33.32
CA GLU A 36 52.70 -6.19 34.57
C GLU A 36 51.22 -6.53 34.36
N HIS A 37 50.67 -6.21 33.18
CA HIS A 37 49.27 -6.50 32.89
C HIS A 37 49.09 -7.95 32.44
N HIS A 38 48.13 -8.62 33.05
CA HIS A 38 47.81 -10.03 32.77
C HIS A 38 46.36 -10.20 32.32
N GLY A 39 46.18 -11.05 31.32
CA GLY A 39 44.87 -11.38 30.75
C GLY A 39 44.45 -10.50 29.58
N TYR A 40 43.50 -11.01 28.80
CA TYR A 40 42.90 -10.31 27.68
C TYR A 40 41.40 -10.62 27.59
N VAL A 41 40.61 -9.63 27.17
CA VAL A 41 39.15 -9.72 26.98
C VAL A 41 38.82 -9.43 25.53
N GLU A 42 37.82 -10.11 25.01
CA GLU A 42 37.39 -9.94 23.61
C GLU A 42 36.90 -8.50 23.42
N ARG A 43 37.34 -7.85 22.34
CA ARG A 43 36.86 -6.52 21.95
C ARG A 43 35.34 -6.59 21.79
N ALA A 44 34.63 -5.65 22.39
CA ALA A 44 33.20 -5.52 22.15
C ALA A 44 32.96 -5.32 20.65
N THR A 45 32.08 -6.14 20.07
CA THR A 45 31.72 -5.97 18.66
C THR A 45 30.96 -4.64 18.48
N TYR A 46 31.11 -3.98 17.33
CA TYR A 46 30.38 -2.73 17.05
C TYR A 46 28.85 -2.89 17.21
N THR A 47 28.31 -4.10 16.99
CA THR A 47 26.90 -4.43 17.24
C THR A 47 26.53 -4.44 18.72
N GLN A 48 27.43 -4.92 19.59
CA GLN A 48 27.23 -4.90 21.04
C GLN A 48 27.39 -3.49 21.61
N ALA A 49 28.36 -2.72 21.10
CA ALA A 49 28.56 -1.31 21.44
C ALA A 49 27.31 -0.47 21.09
N LEU A 50 26.76 -0.64 19.89
CA LEU A 50 25.53 0.03 19.46
C LEU A 50 24.33 -0.31 20.38
N ARG A 51 24.17 -1.57 20.78
CA ARG A 51 23.08 -1.98 21.70
C ARG A 51 23.20 -1.39 23.11
N ARG A 52 24.41 -1.00 23.52
CA ARG A 52 24.67 -0.35 24.82
C ARG A 52 24.59 1.17 24.74
N GLY A 53 24.27 1.73 23.57
CA GLY A 53 24.17 3.18 23.36
C GLY A 53 25.54 3.86 23.22
N GLU A 54 26.59 3.11 22.89
CA GLU A 54 27.91 3.69 22.63
C GLU A 54 27.97 4.34 21.24
N GLU A 55 28.72 5.43 21.14
CA GLU A 55 28.87 6.19 19.91
C GLU A 55 29.76 5.45 18.91
N ILE A 56 29.14 4.89 17.86
CA ILE A 56 29.84 4.19 16.78
C ILE A 56 29.86 5.03 15.50
N HIS A 57 30.89 4.83 14.66
CA HIS A 57 31.05 5.56 13.41
C HIS A 57 29.81 5.44 12.51
N PRO A 58 29.26 6.54 11.95
CA PRO A 58 27.98 6.53 11.21
C PRO A 58 27.89 5.49 10.09
N ALA A 59 28.93 5.34 9.27
CA ALA A 59 28.95 4.34 8.19
C ALA A 59 28.88 2.87 8.69
N ILE A 60 29.36 2.60 9.91
CA ILE A 60 29.27 1.27 10.54
C ILE A 60 27.89 1.11 11.17
N ARG A 61 27.35 2.17 11.80
CA ARG A 61 25.98 2.22 12.31
C ARG A 61 24.97 1.91 11.21
N ASP A 62 25.02 2.62 10.08
CA ASP A 62 24.09 2.43 8.96
C ASP A 62 24.19 1.01 8.36
N ARG A 63 25.38 0.40 8.38
CA ARG A 63 25.59 -0.99 7.92
C ARG A 63 25.05 -2.01 8.91
N ILE A 64 25.15 -1.74 10.21
CA ILE A 64 24.57 -2.57 11.27
C ILE A 64 23.04 -2.43 11.25
N GLU A 65 22.51 -1.21 11.19
CA GLU A 65 21.07 -0.91 11.08
C GLU A 65 20.44 -1.54 9.84
N ARG A 66 21.09 -1.45 8.66
CA ARG A 66 20.62 -2.16 7.44
C ARG A 66 20.62 -3.68 7.58
N LYS A 67 21.52 -4.26 8.37
CA LYS A 67 21.51 -5.70 8.70
C LYS A 67 20.50 -6.04 9.79
N MET A 68 20.13 -5.08 10.62
CA MET A 68 19.15 -5.19 11.70
C MET A 68 17.71 -4.92 11.25
N MET A 69 17.48 -4.37 10.05
CA MET A 69 16.17 -4.43 9.39
C MET A 69 15.76 -5.90 9.21
N PRO A 70 14.74 -6.41 9.91
CA PRO A 70 14.63 -7.85 10.13
C PRO A 70 13.97 -8.53 8.93
N ARG A 71 14.77 -9.27 8.15
CA ARG A 71 14.24 -10.34 7.26
C ARG A 71 13.40 -11.38 8.05
N GLU A 72 13.65 -11.50 9.36
CA GLU A 72 12.95 -12.41 10.26
C GLU A 72 11.52 -11.95 10.62
N GLU A 73 11.25 -10.65 10.74
CA GLU A 73 9.91 -10.16 11.11
C GLU A 73 8.96 -10.20 9.92
N LEU A 74 9.39 -9.75 8.74
CA LEU A 74 8.59 -9.89 7.52
C LEU A 74 8.35 -11.37 7.22
N GLY A 75 9.39 -12.21 7.30
CA GLY A 75 9.24 -13.67 7.15
C GLY A 75 8.29 -14.29 8.17
N ARG A 76 8.34 -13.85 9.44
CA ARG A 76 7.41 -14.29 10.48
C ARG A 76 5.97 -13.82 10.19
N ALA A 77 5.77 -12.56 9.81
CA ALA A 77 4.46 -12.03 9.46
C ALA A 77 3.86 -12.77 8.26
N MET A 78 4.67 -13.05 7.24
CA MET A 78 4.25 -13.84 6.07
C MET A 78 3.86 -15.26 6.47
N ASN A 79 4.62 -15.92 7.36
CA ASN A 79 4.27 -17.25 7.87
C ASN A 79 2.96 -17.23 8.66
N LEU A 80 2.75 -16.23 9.52
CA LEU A 80 1.50 -16.07 10.28
C LEU A 80 0.31 -15.81 9.35
N LEU A 81 0.49 -15.01 8.32
CA LEU A 81 -0.53 -14.76 7.30
C LEU A 81 -0.83 -15.99 6.45
N ALA A 82 0.19 -16.79 6.09
CA ALA A 82 -0.01 -18.06 5.40
C ALA A 82 -0.77 -19.07 6.28
N LEU A 83 -0.54 -19.08 7.60
CA LEU A 83 -1.31 -19.88 8.55
C LEU A 83 -2.77 -19.41 8.66
N ARG A 84 -3.00 -18.10 8.72
CA ARG A 84 -4.35 -17.51 8.85
C ARG A 84 -5.15 -17.59 7.55
N TYR A 85 -4.50 -17.39 6.40
CA TYR A 85 -5.11 -17.29 5.08
C TYR A 85 -4.42 -18.22 4.05
N PRO A 86 -4.40 -19.55 4.29
CA PRO A 86 -3.61 -20.50 3.48
C PRO A 86 -4.06 -20.60 2.02
N ARG A 87 -5.30 -20.18 1.71
CA ARG A 87 -5.85 -20.18 0.35
C ARG A 87 -5.56 -18.90 -0.43
N ALA A 88 -5.27 -17.80 0.29
CA ALA A 88 -4.99 -16.51 -0.32
C ALA A 88 -3.48 -16.30 -0.41
N ILE A 89 -2.77 -16.52 0.69
CA ILE A 89 -1.33 -16.29 0.79
C ILE A 89 -0.59 -17.57 0.41
N VAL A 90 -0.36 -17.75 -0.88
CA VAL A 90 0.26 -18.97 -1.45
C VAL A 90 1.72 -18.78 -1.84
N ASP A 91 2.18 -17.53 -1.98
CA ASP A 91 3.55 -17.20 -2.36
C ASP A 91 4.07 -15.94 -1.62
N PRO A 92 5.40 -15.80 -1.49
CA PRO A 92 6.03 -14.67 -0.83
C PRO A 92 5.69 -13.29 -1.40
N ALA A 93 5.56 -13.17 -2.72
CA ALA A 93 5.36 -11.86 -3.35
C ALA A 93 3.95 -11.34 -3.07
N THR A 94 2.95 -12.22 -3.17
CA THR A 94 1.57 -11.94 -2.76
C THR A 94 1.48 -11.52 -1.29
N ALA A 95 2.15 -12.25 -0.39
CA ALA A 95 2.15 -11.94 1.03
C ALA A 95 2.75 -10.56 1.30
N ALA A 96 3.90 -10.26 0.69
CA ALA A 96 4.58 -8.99 0.85
C ALA A 96 3.73 -7.82 0.35
N LEU A 97 3.09 -7.94 -0.82
CA LEU A 97 2.20 -6.90 -1.34
C LEU A 97 1.03 -6.61 -0.41
N PHE A 98 0.40 -7.66 0.12
CA PHE A 98 -0.70 -7.50 1.08
C PHE A 98 -0.25 -6.84 2.39
N ILE A 99 0.92 -7.24 2.92
CA ILE A 99 1.51 -6.62 4.12
C ILE A 99 1.83 -5.14 3.86
N LEU A 100 2.40 -4.81 2.70
CA LEU A 100 2.73 -3.43 2.34
C LEU A 100 1.47 -2.57 2.24
N ASP A 101 0.40 -3.07 1.64
CA ASP A 101 -0.90 -2.37 1.61
C ASP A 101 -1.45 -2.15 3.02
N CYS A 102 -1.34 -3.15 3.90
CA CYS A 102 -1.73 -3.03 5.30
C CYS A 102 -0.91 -1.97 6.04
N MET A 103 0.42 -1.97 5.88
CA MET A 103 1.31 -0.99 6.48
C MET A 103 1.01 0.44 6.01
N ARG A 104 0.68 0.61 4.72
CA ARG A 104 0.36 1.93 4.15
C ARG A 104 -0.93 2.53 4.70
N LEU A 105 -1.89 1.70 5.05
CA LEU A 105 -3.12 2.13 5.70
C LEU A 105 -3.01 2.15 7.22
N ASP A 106 -1.84 1.79 7.75
CA ASP A 106 -1.61 1.57 9.17
C ASP A 106 -2.69 0.63 9.75
N ILE A 107 -2.85 -0.54 9.13
CA ILE A 107 -3.76 -1.62 9.57
C ILE A 107 -3.02 -2.93 9.80
N ASP A 108 -3.53 -3.73 10.73
CA ASP A 108 -2.94 -5.01 11.15
C ASP A 108 -3.86 -6.19 10.78
N PRO A 109 -3.46 -7.01 9.78
CA PRO A 109 -4.22 -8.19 9.39
C PRO A 109 -4.11 -9.36 10.38
N LEU A 110 -3.30 -9.25 11.44
CA LEU A 110 -3.10 -10.26 12.47
C LEU A 110 -3.90 -9.97 13.76
N ILE A 111 -4.45 -8.76 13.92
CA ILE A 111 -5.37 -8.45 15.03
C ILE A 111 -6.67 -9.28 14.91
N SER A 112 -7.34 -9.49 16.04
CA SER A 112 -8.64 -10.17 16.10
C SER A 112 -9.69 -9.26 16.73
N PRO A 113 -10.78 -8.92 16.02
CA PRO A 113 -11.09 -9.25 14.61
C PRO A 113 -10.06 -8.68 13.62
N ALA A 114 -9.91 -9.33 12.46
CA ALA A 114 -8.93 -8.89 11.45
C ALA A 114 -9.34 -7.53 10.87
N GLU A 115 -8.41 -6.59 10.79
CA GLU A 115 -8.65 -5.28 10.19
C GLU A 115 -8.64 -5.34 8.65
N ALA A 116 -7.90 -6.30 8.09
CA ALA A 116 -7.84 -6.57 6.66
C ALA A 116 -7.84 -8.06 6.37
N VAL A 117 -8.47 -8.44 5.25
CA VAL A 117 -8.55 -9.82 4.77
C VAL A 117 -8.09 -9.89 3.31
N PRO A 118 -7.15 -10.79 2.96
CA PRO A 118 -6.75 -11.01 1.58
C PRO A 118 -7.75 -11.92 0.86
N VAL A 119 -8.25 -11.50 -0.31
CA VAL A 119 -9.17 -12.26 -1.14
C VAL A 119 -8.50 -12.61 -2.48
N PRO A 120 -8.32 -13.91 -2.80
CA PRO A 120 -7.69 -14.33 -4.04
C PRO A 120 -8.68 -14.36 -5.20
N PHE A 121 -8.27 -13.78 -6.32
CA PHE A 121 -8.95 -13.85 -7.62
C PHE A 121 -8.07 -14.61 -8.60
N LYS A 122 -8.61 -15.67 -9.21
CA LYS A 122 -7.91 -16.47 -10.21
C LYS A 122 -8.40 -16.09 -11.60
N SER A 123 -7.47 -15.83 -12.52
CA SER A 123 -7.75 -15.73 -13.95
C SER A 123 -6.81 -16.63 -14.73
N ARG A 124 -7.29 -17.11 -15.89
CA ARG A 124 -6.49 -17.88 -16.83
C ARG A 124 -6.05 -16.97 -17.97
N LEU A 125 -4.74 -16.91 -18.20
CA LEU A 125 -4.12 -16.14 -19.27
C LEU A 125 -4.19 -16.93 -20.59
N SER A 126 -3.86 -16.25 -21.70
CA SER A 126 -3.93 -16.82 -23.06
C SER A 126 -2.98 -18.00 -23.28
N ASP A 127 -1.93 -18.11 -22.48
CA ASP A 127 -0.93 -19.18 -22.47
C ASP A 127 -1.29 -20.33 -21.51
N ASP A 128 -2.54 -20.38 -21.02
CA ASP A 128 -3.06 -21.32 -20.02
C ASP A 128 -2.48 -21.16 -18.59
N THR A 129 -1.61 -20.16 -18.38
CA THR A 129 -1.07 -19.81 -17.07
C THR A 129 -2.17 -19.25 -16.16
N VAL A 130 -2.21 -19.67 -14.89
CA VAL A 130 -3.14 -19.14 -13.89
C VAL A 130 -2.51 -17.93 -13.19
N LYS A 131 -3.05 -16.74 -13.43
CA LYS A 131 -2.72 -15.53 -12.67
C LYS A 131 -3.59 -15.50 -11.41
N VAL A 132 -2.97 -15.38 -10.25
CA VAL A 132 -3.66 -15.10 -8.98
C VAL A 132 -3.42 -13.64 -8.65
N THR A 133 -4.49 -12.90 -8.40
CA THR A 133 -4.45 -11.50 -7.95
C THR A 133 -5.12 -11.42 -6.60
N ILE A 134 -4.48 -10.75 -5.65
CA ILE A 134 -4.96 -10.68 -4.28
C ILE A 134 -5.48 -9.28 -4.03
N GLN A 135 -6.73 -9.23 -3.61
CA GLN A 135 -7.42 -7.99 -3.30
C GLN A 135 -7.66 -7.92 -1.80
N MET A 136 -7.31 -6.78 -1.22
CA MET A 136 -7.56 -6.53 0.20
C MET A 136 -9.00 -6.10 0.43
N VAL A 137 -9.62 -6.70 1.44
CA VAL A 137 -10.89 -6.28 2.02
C VAL A 137 -10.63 -5.68 3.37
N ILE A 138 -10.91 -4.38 3.52
CA ILE A 138 -10.83 -3.70 4.79
C ILE A 138 -12.14 -3.93 5.54
N THR A 139 -12.04 -4.47 6.74
CA THR A 139 -13.19 -4.79 7.59
C THR A 139 -13.73 -3.53 8.27
N GLU A 140 -14.89 -3.65 8.94
CA GLU A 140 -15.42 -2.57 9.77
C GLU A 140 -14.34 -2.04 10.74
N ASP A 141 -13.70 -2.93 11.48
CA ASP A 141 -12.62 -2.59 12.41
C ASP A 141 -11.41 -1.97 11.73
N GLY A 142 -11.07 -2.41 10.51
CA GLY A 142 -9.99 -1.80 9.73
C GLY A 142 -10.29 -0.34 9.38
N TRP A 143 -11.50 -0.02 8.94
CA TRP A 143 -11.91 1.37 8.66
C TRP A 143 -11.90 2.23 9.92
N LEU A 144 -12.38 1.69 11.05
CA LEU A 144 -12.36 2.42 12.32
C LEU A 144 -10.92 2.63 12.82
N SER A 145 -10.05 1.64 12.66
CA SER A 145 -8.65 1.72 13.09
C SER A 145 -7.83 2.67 12.23
N MET A 146 -8.10 2.71 10.92
CA MET A 146 -7.56 3.75 10.02
C MET A 146 -7.92 5.16 10.51
N ALA A 147 -9.17 5.39 10.93
CA ALA A 147 -9.60 6.67 11.47
C ALA A 147 -8.93 6.96 12.82
N ALA A 148 -8.88 5.97 13.70
CA ALA A 148 -8.34 6.11 15.05
C ALA A 148 -6.82 6.37 15.06
N ARG A 149 -6.05 5.65 14.24
CA ARG A 149 -4.59 5.78 14.17
C ARG A 149 -4.14 6.85 13.18
N GLY A 150 -4.84 7.01 12.06
CA GLY A 150 -4.53 8.03 11.06
C GLY A 150 -4.92 9.45 11.48
N CYS A 151 -5.97 9.61 12.30
CA CYS A 151 -6.49 10.92 12.71
C CYS A 151 -6.77 10.99 14.23
N PRO A 152 -5.80 10.71 15.11
CA PRO A 152 -6.03 10.56 16.56
C PRO A 152 -6.57 11.84 17.22
N ASP A 153 -6.20 13.01 16.71
CA ASP A 153 -6.64 14.31 17.21
C ASP A 153 -8.08 14.65 16.85
N ARG A 154 -8.63 14.02 15.79
CA ARG A 154 -10.02 14.19 15.36
C ARG A 154 -10.92 13.02 15.79
N TRP A 155 -10.33 11.85 16.01
CA TRP A 155 -11.06 10.63 16.39
C TRP A 155 -11.71 10.77 17.77
N ALA A 156 -13.04 10.66 17.83
CA ALA A 156 -13.82 10.70 19.07
C ALA A 156 -14.52 9.38 19.42
N GLY A 157 -14.15 8.28 18.75
CA GLY A 157 -14.77 6.97 18.90
C GLY A 157 -15.64 6.58 17.71
N SER A 158 -16.06 5.31 17.72
CA SER A 158 -16.87 4.72 16.66
C SER A 158 -18.28 5.33 16.59
N PRO A 159 -18.86 5.50 15.39
CA PRO A 159 -20.24 5.95 15.28
C PRO A 159 -21.21 4.90 15.84
N SER A 160 -22.31 5.36 16.42
CA SER A 160 -23.48 4.53 16.68
C SER A 160 -24.20 4.20 15.38
N VAL A 161 -24.83 3.03 15.30
CA VAL A 161 -25.56 2.59 14.11
C VAL A 161 -26.97 2.16 14.44
N GLU A 162 -27.92 2.61 13.62
CA GLU A 162 -29.34 2.31 13.77
C GLU A 162 -29.97 1.88 12.43
N VAL A 163 -30.95 0.98 12.52
CA VAL A 163 -31.75 0.56 11.36
C VAL A 163 -32.74 1.68 11.03
N VAL A 164 -32.89 1.99 9.74
CA VAL A 164 -33.86 2.98 9.25
C VAL A 164 -34.95 2.26 8.46
N GLN A 165 -36.21 2.44 8.86
CA GLN A 165 -37.37 1.79 8.23
C GLN A 165 -38.14 2.73 7.27
N ASP A 166 -37.52 3.83 6.87
CA ASP A 166 -38.13 4.83 5.99
C ASP A 166 -37.98 4.42 4.52
N LYS A 167 -39.09 3.98 3.93
CA LYS A 167 -39.18 3.54 2.53
C LYS A 167 -38.99 4.66 1.52
N GLU A 168 -39.48 5.85 1.84
CA GLU A 168 -39.34 7.01 0.95
C GLU A 168 -37.88 7.44 0.88
N LEU A 169 -37.22 7.47 2.05
CA LEU A 169 -35.78 7.72 2.13
C LEU A 169 -34.97 6.65 1.40
N ALA A 170 -35.28 5.36 1.61
CA ALA A 170 -34.62 4.25 0.91
C ALA A 170 -34.73 4.40 -0.63
N LYS A 171 -35.93 4.69 -1.13
CA LYS A 171 -36.16 4.98 -2.55
C LYS A 171 -35.36 6.17 -3.05
N SER A 172 -35.29 7.25 -2.26
CA SER A 172 -34.55 8.46 -2.65
C SER A 172 -33.05 8.21 -2.73
N LEU A 173 -32.50 7.39 -1.83
CA LEU A 173 -31.06 7.13 -1.75
C LEU A 173 -30.57 6.09 -2.76
N CYS A 174 -31.39 5.06 -3.05
CA CYS A 174 -30.93 3.92 -3.84
C CYS A 174 -31.94 3.38 -4.88
N GLY A 175 -33.11 4.02 -5.01
CA GLY A 175 -34.15 3.61 -5.96
C GLY A 175 -34.94 2.35 -5.57
N ASP A 176 -34.70 1.81 -4.36
CA ASP A 176 -35.34 0.60 -3.84
C ASP A 176 -36.00 0.90 -2.49
N GLU A 177 -37.34 0.92 -2.46
CA GLU A 177 -38.16 1.24 -1.29
C GLU A 177 -38.00 0.22 -0.15
N ASP A 178 -37.63 -1.02 -0.49
CA ASP A 178 -37.50 -2.11 0.48
C ASP A 178 -36.01 -2.41 0.79
N ALA A 179 -35.07 -1.60 0.30
CA ALA A 179 -33.66 -1.76 0.60
C ALA A 179 -33.39 -1.79 2.11
N TRP A 180 -32.43 -2.61 2.53
CA TRP A 180 -31.95 -2.56 3.91
C TRP A 180 -31.18 -1.26 4.09
N LEU A 181 -31.67 -0.38 4.96
CA LEU A 181 -31.09 0.94 5.21
C LEU A 181 -30.61 1.06 6.66
N TRP A 182 -29.39 1.57 6.82
CA TRP A 182 -28.77 1.84 8.10
C TRP A 182 -28.18 3.25 8.12
N LYS A 183 -28.21 3.87 9.30
CA LYS A 183 -27.63 5.18 9.56
C LYS A 183 -26.52 5.04 10.59
N ALA A 184 -25.34 5.54 10.25
CA ALA A 184 -24.24 5.72 11.18
C ALA A 184 -24.25 7.17 11.65
N THR A 185 -24.29 7.38 12.97
CA THR A 185 -24.23 8.70 13.61
C THR A 185 -23.05 8.73 14.56
N GLY A 186 -22.13 9.67 14.34
CA GLY A 186 -20.93 9.82 15.15
C GLY A 186 -20.55 11.28 15.31
N ARG A 187 -19.44 11.51 15.99
CA ARG A 187 -18.84 12.84 16.13
C ARG A 187 -17.34 12.75 15.95
N THR A 188 -16.72 13.86 15.63
CA THR A 188 -15.28 14.05 15.71
C THR A 188 -14.96 15.04 16.84
N LYS A 189 -13.69 15.11 17.26
CA LYS A 189 -13.25 15.98 18.38
C LYS A 189 -13.29 17.47 18.01
N ASP A 190 -13.17 17.78 16.72
CA ASP A 190 -13.23 19.12 16.12
C ASP A 190 -14.67 19.65 15.97
N MET A 191 -15.70 18.83 16.19
CA MET A 191 -17.09 19.29 16.17
C MET A 191 -17.48 19.97 17.49
N GLU A 192 -18.32 21.01 17.37
CA GLU A 192 -18.87 21.71 18.54
C GLU A 192 -19.66 20.75 19.45
N PRO A 193 -19.69 21.01 20.78
CA PRO A 193 -20.45 20.18 21.70
C PRO A 193 -21.92 20.04 21.28
N GLY A 194 -22.36 18.79 21.08
CA GLY A 194 -23.73 18.47 20.67
C GLY A 194 -23.93 18.31 19.15
N GLN A 195 -22.92 18.62 18.33
CA GLN A 195 -22.97 18.30 16.90
C GLN A 195 -22.61 16.83 16.64
N THR A 196 -23.30 16.25 15.65
CA THR A 196 -23.03 14.92 15.12
C THR A 196 -23.11 14.95 13.60
N SER A 197 -22.33 14.09 12.96
CA SER A 197 -22.47 13.80 11.53
C SER A 197 -23.14 12.46 11.34
N MET A 198 -23.83 12.31 10.21
CA MET A 198 -24.52 11.08 9.86
C MET A 198 -24.19 10.65 8.44
N ALA A 199 -24.13 9.34 8.22
CA ALA A 199 -23.99 8.75 6.90
C ALA A 199 -24.93 7.55 6.76
N TYR A 200 -25.47 7.36 5.55
CA TYR A 200 -26.37 6.26 5.25
C TYR A 200 -25.68 5.18 4.43
N GLY A 201 -25.91 3.93 4.84
CA GLY A 201 -25.51 2.73 4.10
C GLY A 201 -26.75 1.92 3.73
N TYR A 202 -26.79 1.47 2.48
CA TYR A 202 -27.89 0.66 1.98
C TYR A 202 -27.39 -0.61 1.28
N TYR A 203 -28.27 -1.60 1.24
CA TYR A 203 -28.11 -2.82 0.44
C TYR A 203 -29.44 -3.10 -0.25
N THR A 204 -29.43 -3.23 -1.57
CA THR A 204 -30.66 -3.35 -2.37
C THR A 204 -31.08 -4.81 -2.55
N HIS A 205 -32.36 -5.04 -2.84
CA HIS A 205 -32.88 -6.35 -3.24
C HIS A 205 -32.22 -6.88 -4.52
N THR A 206 -31.84 -5.97 -5.43
CA THR A 206 -31.11 -6.36 -6.64
C THR A 206 -29.73 -6.91 -6.31
N GLU A 207 -28.99 -6.26 -5.39
CA GLU A 207 -27.70 -6.78 -4.90
C GLU A 207 -27.88 -8.08 -4.14
N HIS A 208 -28.92 -8.19 -3.31
CA HIS A 208 -29.23 -9.42 -2.58
C HIS A 208 -29.53 -10.60 -3.51
N ALA A 209 -30.36 -10.39 -4.55
CA ALA A 209 -30.65 -11.39 -5.55
C ALA A 209 -29.39 -11.83 -6.32
N LYS A 210 -28.50 -10.88 -6.66
CA LYS A 210 -27.19 -11.18 -7.25
C LYS A 210 -26.33 -12.01 -6.30
N ALA A 211 -26.31 -11.67 -5.02
CA ALA A 211 -25.54 -12.40 -4.02
C ALA A 211 -26.05 -13.83 -3.81
N ILE A 212 -27.38 -14.03 -3.78
CA ILE A 212 -27.99 -15.37 -3.75
C ILE A 212 -27.56 -16.18 -4.97
N LYS A 213 -27.72 -15.61 -6.17
CA LYS A 213 -27.35 -16.29 -7.43
C LYS A 213 -25.87 -16.64 -7.50
N GLY A 214 -25.01 -15.78 -6.93
CA GLY A 214 -23.57 -15.99 -6.85
C GLY A 214 -23.13 -16.87 -5.68
N ASN A 215 -24.04 -17.35 -4.83
CA ASN A 215 -23.75 -18.04 -3.57
C ASN A 215 -22.73 -17.28 -2.70
N LEU A 216 -22.90 -15.96 -2.63
CA LEU A 216 -21.99 -15.06 -1.91
C LEU A 216 -22.41 -14.94 -0.44
N PRO A 217 -21.45 -14.79 0.51
CA PRO A 217 -21.75 -14.57 1.92
C PRO A 217 -22.67 -13.37 2.19
N ALA A 218 -22.66 -12.35 1.33
CA ALA A 218 -23.53 -11.19 1.42
C ALA A 218 -25.04 -11.53 1.34
N SER A 219 -25.40 -12.73 0.88
CA SER A 219 -26.80 -13.20 0.82
C SER A 219 -27.39 -13.57 2.18
N THR A 220 -26.56 -13.91 3.17
CA THR A 220 -27.02 -14.46 4.46
C THR A 220 -27.38 -13.39 5.48
N GLN A 221 -26.75 -12.21 5.39
CA GLN A 221 -26.96 -11.10 6.32
C GLN A 221 -27.00 -9.75 5.57
N PRO A 222 -28.06 -9.49 4.78
CA PRO A 222 -28.17 -8.27 3.99
C PRO A 222 -28.18 -6.99 4.85
N GLY A 223 -28.83 -7.02 6.02
CA GLY A 223 -28.80 -5.90 6.97
C GLY A 223 -27.40 -5.59 7.51
N ASN A 224 -26.56 -6.61 7.71
CA ASN A 224 -25.18 -6.42 8.14
C ASN A 224 -24.33 -5.71 7.06
N GLN A 225 -24.61 -5.97 5.78
CA GLN A 225 -23.94 -5.28 4.66
C GLN A 225 -24.27 -3.78 4.65
N ALA A 226 -25.55 -3.44 4.79
CA ALA A 226 -25.99 -2.04 4.88
C ALA A 226 -25.36 -1.32 6.09
N ARG A 227 -25.30 -1.98 7.27
CA ARG A 227 -24.65 -1.44 8.47
C ARG A 227 -23.17 -1.13 8.22
N ILE A 228 -22.42 -2.10 7.70
CA ILE A 228 -20.98 -1.93 7.43
C ILE A 228 -20.77 -0.79 6.43
N ARG A 229 -21.59 -0.71 5.37
CA ARG A 229 -21.53 0.40 4.39
C ARG A 229 -21.75 1.76 5.03
N ALA A 230 -22.69 1.87 5.99
CA ALA A 230 -22.96 3.12 6.70
C ALA A 230 -21.73 3.59 7.49
N ILE A 231 -21.08 2.68 8.22
CA ILE A 231 -19.86 2.98 9.01
C ILE A 231 -18.71 3.38 8.10
N LYS A 232 -18.44 2.58 7.04
CA LYS A 232 -17.38 2.88 6.07
C LYS A 232 -17.60 4.24 5.42
N ARG A 233 -18.86 4.57 5.07
CA ARG A 233 -19.21 5.89 4.51
C ARG A 233 -19.00 7.01 5.52
N TRP A 234 -19.42 6.83 6.76
CA TRP A 234 -19.22 7.81 7.82
C TRP A 234 -17.74 8.12 8.02
N VAL A 235 -16.87 7.10 8.06
CA VAL A 235 -15.41 7.31 8.17
C VAL A 235 -14.88 8.12 6.99
N ARG A 236 -15.28 7.81 5.76
CA ARG A 236 -14.81 8.55 4.57
C ARG A 236 -15.24 10.01 4.55
N GLU A 237 -16.46 10.29 5.02
CA GLU A 237 -17.01 11.64 5.00
C GLU A 237 -16.41 12.53 6.11
N ASN A 238 -15.97 11.94 7.22
CA ASN A 238 -15.46 12.68 8.38
C ASN A 238 -13.92 12.77 8.44
N PHE A 239 -13.21 11.79 7.86
CA PHE A 239 -11.74 11.70 7.90
C PHE A 239 -11.17 11.76 6.47
N ALA A 240 -10.80 12.96 6.04
CA ALA A 240 -10.33 13.24 4.68
C ALA A 240 -9.03 12.50 4.36
N GLU A 241 -8.16 12.34 5.35
CA GLU A 241 -6.90 11.61 5.26
C GLU A 241 -7.15 10.13 4.97
N CYS A 242 -8.10 9.51 5.69
CA CYS A 242 -8.51 8.13 5.43
C CYS A 242 -9.11 7.98 4.03
N ARG A 243 -9.94 8.95 3.60
CA ARG A 243 -10.51 8.97 2.26
C ARG A 243 -9.42 9.05 1.18
N GLN A 244 -8.45 9.94 1.34
CA GLN A 244 -7.37 10.16 0.39
C GLN A 244 -6.48 8.91 0.26
N ASN A 245 -6.05 8.33 1.38
CA ASN A 245 -5.28 7.08 1.40
C ASN A 245 -6.01 5.96 0.66
N MET A 246 -7.34 5.90 0.85
CA MET A 246 -8.18 4.91 0.16
C MET A 246 -8.34 5.19 -1.32
N MET A 247 -8.42 6.45 -1.76
CA MET A 247 -8.44 6.82 -3.18
C MET A 247 -7.17 6.35 -3.88
N GLU A 248 -6.01 6.66 -3.29
CA GLU A 248 -4.70 6.29 -3.83
C GLU A 248 -4.52 4.78 -3.92
N LEU A 249 -4.84 4.07 -2.83
CA LEU A 249 -4.66 2.62 -2.81
C LEU A 249 -5.65 1.89 -3.72
N THR A 250 -6.89 2.40 -3.83
CA THR A 250 -7.89 1.84 -4.74
C THR A 250 -7.46 2.00 -6.21
N ALA A 251 -6.85 3.13 -6.57
CA ALA A 251 -6.31 3.34 -7.91
C ALA A 251 -5.21 2.32 -8.26
N GLU A 252 -4.31 2.03 -7.31
CA GLU A 252 -3.30 0.99 -7.47
C GLU A 252 -3.92 -0.41 -7.56
N TRP A 253 -4.96 -0.70 -6.78
CA TRP A 253 -5.67 -1.98 -6.88
C TRP A 253 -6.28 -2.19 -8.26
N PHE A 254 -6.85 -1.15 -8.89
CA PHE A 254 -7.34 -1.24 -10.26
C PHE A 254 -6.22 -1.56 -11.27
N GLN A 255 -5.03 -1.00 -11.09
CA GLN A 255 -3.86 -1.32 -11.91
C GLN A 255 -3.43 -2.78 -11.72
N ARG A 256 -3.33 -3.25 -10.46
CA ARG A 256 -2.96 -4.64 -10.15
C ARG A 256 -4.00 -5.66 -10.67
N ALA A 257 -5.28 -5.28 -10.65
CA ALA A 257 -6.39 -6.06 -11.18
C ALA A 257 -6.51 -6.05 -12.71
N GLU A 258 -5.56 -5.43 -13.44
CA GLU A 258 -5.55 -5.47 -14.90
C GLU A 258 -5.51 -6.92 -15.44
N GLY A 259 -6.40 -7.20 -16.38
CA GLY A 259 -6.63 -8.56 -16.91
C GLY A 259 -7.46 -9.49 -16.01
N VAL A 260 -7.93 -9.03 -14.85
CA VAL A 260 -8.73 -9.84 -13.90
C VAL A 260 -10.09 -9.19 -13.66
N LYS A 261 -11.06 -9.49 -14.54
CA LYS A 261 -12.40 -8.87 -14.51
C LYS A 261 -13.09 -9.00 -13.14
N ALA A 262 -13.04 -10.18 -12.52
CA ALA A 262 -13.67 -10.41 -11.22
C ALA A 262 -13.05 -9.57 -10.09
N ALA A 263 -11.74 -9.29 -10.14
CA ALA A 263 -11.08 -8.42 -9.17
C ALA A 263 -11.50 -6.95 -9.37
N LYS A 264 -11.61 -6.48 -10.62
CA LYS A 264 -12.11 -5.13 -10.91
C LYS A 264 -13.57 -4.95 -10.46
N GLU A 265 -14.44 -5.89 -10.80
CA GLU A 265 -15.84 -5.87 -10.35
C GLU A 265 -15.95 -5.89 -8.82
N PHE A 266 -15.03 -6.59 -8.14
CA PHE A 266 -14.96 -6.60 -6.69
C PHE A 266 -14.52 -5.25 -6.12
N ILE A 267 -13.46 -4.65 -6.68
CA ILE A 267 -12.99 -3.33 -6.27
C ILE A 267 -14.09 -2.29 -6.49
N ASP A 268 -14.73 -2.28 -7.65
CA ASP A 268 -15.88 -1.42 -7.95
C ASP A 268 -17.00 -1.63 -6.93
N ALA A 269 -17.39 -2.87 -6.64
CA ALA A 269 -18.49 -3.14 -5.71
C ALA A 269 -18.20 -2.68 -4.26
N GLU A 270 -16.95 -2.80 -3.81
CA GLU A 270 -16.57 -2.52 -2.42
C GLU A 270 -16.13 -1.05 -2.22
N TYR A 271 -15.54 -0.44 -3.24
CA TYR A 271 -14.78 0.81 -3.13
C TYR A 271 -15.20 1.91 -4.12
N SER A 272 -16.18 1.69 -5.02
CA SER A 272 -16.68 2.73 -5.96
C SER A 272 -17.23 3.99 -5.30
N ILE A 273 -17.73 3.91 -4.06
CA ILE A 273 -18.28 5.06 -3.33
C ILE A 273 -17.16 6.06 -2.93
N ILE A 274 -15.89 5.72 -3.12
CA ILE A 274 -14.75 6.56 -2.75
C ILE A 274 -14.56 7.72 -3.76
N THR A 275 -15.00 7.54 -5.02
CA THR A 275 -14.81 8.53 -6.10
C THR A 275 -15.87 9.62 -6.16
N GLU A 276 -16.97 9.53 -5.40
CA GLU A 276 -17.98 10.59 -5.36
C GLU A 276 -17.53 11.69 -4.39
N ALA A 277 -17.15 12.86 -4.93
CA ALA A 277 -16.96 14.07 -4.15
C ALA A 277 -18.21 14.35 -3.28
N PRO A 278 -18.08 14.94 -2.08
CA PRO A 278 -19.25 15.32 -1.30
C PRO A 278 -20.11 16.28 -2.16
N PRO A 279 -21.45 16.16 -2.16
CA PRO A 279 -22.27 17.17 -2.80
C PRO A 279 -22.10 18.49 -2.05
N GLU A 280 -21.47 19.48 -2.72
CA GLU A 280 -21.56 20.86 -2.30
C GLU A 280 -23.04 21.28 -2.36
N GLY A 281 -23.54 21.83 -1.26
CA GLY A 281 -24.94 22.18 -1.10
C GLY A 281 -25.42 23.22 -2.13
N GLY A 282 -26.64 23.02 -2.62
CA GLY A 282 -27.35 24.00 -3.45
C GLY A 282 -28.67 23.45 -3.95
N GLU A 283 -29.76 24.20 -3.72
CA GLU A 283 -31.16 23.79 -3.86
C GLU A 283 -31.64 23.42 -5.27
N LYS A 284 -32.60 22.47 -5.28
CA LYS A 284 -33.76 22.29 -6.19
C LYS A 284 -33.54 22.34 -7.71
N SER A 285 -33.82 21.21 -8.35
CA SER A 285 -35.03 21.06 -9.18
C SER A 285 -35.24 19.61 -9.61
N ALA A 286 -36.45 19.10 -9.34
CA ALA A 286 -36.91 17.80 -9.78
C ALA A 286 -37.20 17.82 -11.29
N GLU A 287 -36.58 16.92 -12.07
CA GLU A 287 -37.17 16.48 -13.34
C GLU A 287 -36.72 15.06 -13.76
N LYS A 288 -37.68 14.13 -13.67
CA LYS A 288 -37.87 12.85 -14.40
C LYS A 288 -36.64 12.08 -14.90
N VAL A 289 -36.30 10.99 -14.20
CA VAL A 289 -35.57 9.86 -14.78
C VAL A 289 -36.56 8.80 -15.27
N GLY A 290 -36.70 8.72 -16.60
CA GLY A 290 -37.37 7.62 -17.29
C GLY A 290 -36.43 6.42 -17.44
N VAL A 291 -36.97 5.23 -17.16
CA VAL A 291 -36.35 3.92 -17.34
C VAL A 291 -36.09 3.65 -18.83
N ALA A 292 -34.86 3.25 -19.18
CA ALA A 292 -34.59 2.47 -20.39
C ALA A 292 -33.31 1.64 -20.25
N ALA A 293 -33.47 0.31 -20.24
CA ALA A 293 -32.39 -0.63 -20.55
C ALA A 293 -32.01 -0.52 -22.04
N PRO A 294 -30.81 -0.97 -22.46
CA PRO A 294 -30.81 -1.85 -23.62
C PRO A 294 -29.81 -3.03 -23.57
N THR A 295 -30.39 -4.21 -23.85
CA THR A 295 -30.03 -5.19 -24.88
C THR A 295 -28.64 -5.16 -25.55
N LYS A 296 -28.04 -6.36 -25.60
CA LYS A 296 -26.91 -6.73 -26.48
C LYS A 296 -27.27 -6.58 -27.97
N ALA A 297 -26.37 -5.97 -28.75
CA ALA A 297 -26.17 -6.27 -30.17
C ALA A 297 -24.67 -6.13 -30.52
N ARG A 298 -24.19 -7.07 -31.34
CA ARG A 298 -22.80 -7.26 -31.75
C ARG A 298 -22.61 -6.66 -33.15
N ALA A 299 -21.67 -5.72 -33.35
CA ALA A 299 -21.00 -5.50 -34.64
C ALA A 299 -19.76 -4.59 -34.51
N GLN A 300 -18.60 -5.18 -34.81
CA GLN A 300 -17.37 -4.68 -35.45
C GLN A 300 -17.00 -3.18 -35.47
N ALA A 301 -15.81 -2.92 -34.90
CA ALA A 301 -14.68 -2.14 -35.42
C ALA A 301 -14.92 -0.81 -36.18
N LYS A 302 -14.54 0.31 -35.54
CA LYS A 302 -13.49 1.25 -36.00
C LYS A 302 -13.17 2.27 -34.91
N ASN A 303 -11.94 2.77 -34.95
CA ASN A 303 -11.23 3.55 -33.93
C ASN A 303 -11.96 4.74 -33.30
N PRO A 304 -11.54 5.14 -32.07
CA PRO A 304 -12.01 6.34 -31.39
C PRO A 304 -11.23 7.61 -31.75
N GLN A 305 -11.95 8.66 -32.11
CA GLN A 305 -11.64 10.08 -31.90
C GLN A 305 -12.95 10.69 -31.37
N ALA A 306 -13.00 11.59 -30.38
CA ALA A 306 -11.99 12.52 -29.93
C ALA A 306 -12.15 12.84 -28.42
N VAL A 307 -11.01 12.98 -27.75
CA VAL A 307 -10.79 13.77 -26.53
C VAL A 307 -10.42 15.19 -27.00
N PRO A 308 -10.71 16.28 -26.26
CA PRO A 308 -10.45 17.64 -26.75
C PRO A 308 -8.95 17.86 -27.01
N ALA A 309 -8.65 18.39 -28.20
CA ALA A 309 -7.31 18.79 -28.61
C ALA A 309 -6.95 20.17 -28.01
N ALA A 310 -5.80 20.25 -27.35
CA ALA A 310 -4.65 21.01 -27.84
C ALA A 310 -3.51 20.95 -26.82
N THR A 311 -2.48 20.18 -27.11
CA THR A 311 -1.16 20.80 -27.18
C THR A 311 -0.47 20.20 -28.39
N GLU A 312 0.11 21.10 -29.16
CA GLU A 312 0.68 20.88 -30.48
C GLU A 312 1.68 19.71 -30.47
N THR A 313 1.92 19.17 -31.66
CA THR A 313 3.00 18.24 -31.97
C THR A 313 4.35 18.85 -31.59
N LYS A 314 4.70 18.84 -30.30
CA LYS A 314 6.04 19.19 -29.83
C LYS A 314 7.01 18.23 -30.48
N SER A 315 8.02 18.71 -31.19
CA SER A 315 9.13 17.85 -31.62
C SER A 315 9.93 17.40 -30.38
N PRO A 316 10.75 16.32 -30.45
CA PRO A 316 11.67 15.98 -29.35
C PRO A 316 12.60 17.13 -28.94
N ASP A 317 12.76 18.14 -29.80
CA ASP A 317 13.51 19.38 -29.54
C ASP A 317 12.78 20.43 -28.71
N GLU A 318 11.45 20.35 -28.62
CA GLU A 318 10.61 21.28 -27.88
C GLU A 318 10.21 20.77 -26.49
N VAL A 319 10.63 19.56 -26.12
CA VAL A 319 10.45 19.01 -24.78
C VAL A 319 11.38 19.73 -23.81
N THR A 320 10.82 20.25 -22.72
CA THR A 320 11.53 20.97 -21.66
C THR A 320 11.68 20.12 -20.40
N GLU A 321 12.50 20.57 -19.45
CA GLU A 321 12.69 19.88 -18.16
C GLU A 321 11.37 19.72 -17.38
N ASP A 322 10.48 20.72 -17.47
CA ASP A 322 9.16 20.70 -16.84
C ASP A 322 8.20 19.66 -17.45
N ASP A 323 8.45 19.22 -18.68
CA ASP A 323 7.66 18.15 -19.33
C ASP A 323 8.08 16.76 -18.82
N ILE A 324 9.29 16.63 -18.23
CA ILE A 324 9.89 15.36 -17.76
C ILE A 324 10.12 15.42 -16.24
N THR A 325 9.02 15.54 -15.50
CA THR A 325 9.03 15.69 -14.03
C THR A 325 9.47 14.43 -13.28
N ASP A 326 9.24 13.24 -13.85
CA ASP A 326 9.59 11.96 -13.25
C ASP A 326 9.98 10.91 -14.30
N LEU A 327 10.45 9.74 -13.85
CA LEU A 327 10.83 8.62 -14.73
C LEU A 327 9.65 8.03 -15.52
N ASN A 328 8.40 8.29 -15.09
CA ASN A 328 7.20 7.85 -15.79
C ASN A 328 6.86 8.81 -16.95
N ALA A 329 6.97 10.13 -16.72
CA ALA A 329 6.89 11.16 -17.74
C ALA A 329 7.95 10.94 -18.83
N LEU A 330 9.18 10.56 -18.43
CA LEU A 330 10.22 10.11 -19.35
C LEU A 330 9.75 8.93 -20.23
N CYS A 331 9.23 7.86 -19.62
CA CYS A 331 8.76 6.70 -20.37
C CYS A 331 7.62 7.04 -21.34
N LYS A 332 6.70 7.90 -20.91
CA LYS A 332 5.58 8.37 -21.74
C LYS A 332 6.09 9.20 -22.93
N ALA A 333 7.03 10.10 -22.71
CA ALA A 333 7.66 10.88 -23.77
C ALA A 333 8.41 9.97 -24.76
N CYS A 334 9.23 9.04 -24.27
CA CYS A 334 9.95 8.09 -25.13
C CYS A 334 9.02 7.17 -25.93
N PHE A 335 7.89 6.76 -25.34
CA PHE A 335 6.85 6.01 -26.04
C PHE A 335 6.19 6.85 -27.13
N HIS A 336 5.87 8.12 -26.82
CA HIS A 336 5.24 9.03 -27.75
C HIS A 336 6.11 9.34 -28.98
N PHE A 337 7.41 9.60 -28.76
CA PHE A 337 8.32 10.02 -29.84
C PHE A 337 8.99 8.87 -30.59
N TRP A 338 9.31 7.78 -29.91
CA TRP A 338 10.10 6.68 -30.48
C TRP A 338 9.47 5.29 -30.29
N GLY A 339 8.23 5.21 -29.77
CA GLY A 339 7.52 3.93 -29.56
C GLY A 339 8.18 3.02 -28.52
N MET A 340 9.09 3.54 -27.70
CA MET A 340 9.87 2.74 -26.76
C MET A 340 9.03 2.30 -25.57
N GLN A 341 9.07 1.00 -25.27
CA GLN A 341 8.50 0.45 -24.04
C GLN A 341 9.43 0.72 -22.84
N PRO A 342 8.94 0.82 -21.59
CA PRO A 342 9.78 1.15 -20.43
C PRO A 342 11.03 0.28 -20.28
N GLN A 343 10.93 -1.03 -20.55
CA GLN A 343 12.09 -1.94 -20.50
C GLN A 343 13.17 -1.59 -21.54
N GLN A 344 12.77 -1.05 -22.70
CA GLN A 344 13.70 -0.61 -23.75
C GLN A 344 14.36 0.72 -23.38
N VAL A 345 13.64 1.62 -22.71
CA VAL A 345 14.17 2.89 -22.16
C VAL A 345 15.32 2.61 -21.20
N TRP A 346 15.14 1.69 -20.24
CA TRP A 346 16.19 1.34 -19.27
C TRP A 346 17.38 0.65 -19.93
N LYS A 347 17.11 -0.26 -20.86
CA LYS A 347 18.16 -0.95 -21.61
C LYS A 347 19.02 0.03 -22.42
N GLU A 348 18.41 1.03 -23.05
CA GLU A 348 19.11 2.06 -23.82
C GLU A 348 20.02 2.93 -22.92
N LEU A 349 19.56 3.20 -21.70
CA LEU A 349 20.32 3.92 -20.68
C LEU A 349 21.38 3.07 -19.95
N GLY A 350 21.47 1.77 -20.25
CA GLY A 350 22.42 0.85 -19.62
C GLY A 350 21.99 0.32 -18.25
N TYR A 351 20.75 0.54 -17.84
CA TYR A 351 20.19 0.07 -16.57
C TYR A 351 19.38 -1.23 -16.73
N LYS A 352 19.37 -2.06 -15.68
CA LYS A 352 18.58 -3.31 -15.65
C LYS A 352 17.11 -3.05 -15.34
N SER A 353 16.83 -2.04 -14.53
CA SER A 353 15.49 -1.64 -14.14
C SER A 353 15.43 -0.16 -13.77
N GLN A 354 14.21 0.39 -13.68
CA GLN A 354 13.96 1.77 -13.24
C GLN A 354 14.58 2.07 -11.85
N PHE A 355 14.67 1.07 -10.98
CA PHE A 355 15.22 1.21 -9.62
C PHE A 355 16.73 1.38 -9.58
N ASP A 356 17.43 1.06 -10.68
CA ASP A 356 18.88 1.19 -10.79
C ASP A 356 19.31 2.57 -11.32
N VAL A 357 18.34 3.42 -11.70
CA VAL A 357 18.60 4.76 -12.26
C VAL A 357 19.01 5.71 -11.14
N ASN A 358 20.22 6.25 -11.24
CA ASN A 358 20.79 7.21 -10.29
C ASN A 358 20.90 8.64 -10.87
N GLU A 359 20.31 8.87 -12.05
CA GLU A 359 20.34 10.14 -12.79
C GLU A 359 18.96 10.80 -12.79
N SER A 360 18.91 12.12 -13.00
CA SER A 360 17.61 12.80 -13.04
C SER A 360 16.81 12.38 -14.29
N PRO A 361 15.46 12.40 -14.23
CA PRO A 361 14.61 12.09 -15.37
C PRO A 361 14.95 12.92 -16.62
N TRP A 362 15.29 14.20 -16.44
CA TRP A 362 15.72 15.08 -17.50
C TRP A 362 17.07 14.71 -18.12
N GLN A 363 18.06 14.31 -17.30
CA GLN A 363 19.34 13.81 -17.80
C GLN A 363 19.15 12.53 -18.63
N CYS A 364 18.28 11.63 -18.18
CA CYS A 364 17.90 10.43 -18.91
C CYS A 364 17.24 10.76 -20.26
N TRP A 365 16.35 11.76 -20.30
CA TRP A 365 15.74 12.25 -21.53
C TRP A 365 16.77 12.75 -22.54
N LEU A 366 17.71 13.61 -22.12
CA LEU A 366 18.75 14.15 -22.99
C LEU A 366 19.64 13.06 -23.59
N LYS A 367 19.97 12.02 -22.81
CA LYS A 367 20.75 10.87 -23.29
C LYS A 367 20.01 10.06 -24.34
N ILE A 368 18.73 9.75 -24.11
CA ILE A 368 17.93 8.98 -25.08
C ILE A 368 17.76 9.80 -26.35
N LYS A 369 17.44 11.09 -26.22
CA LYS A 369 17.34 12.00 -27.34
C LYS A 369 18.63 12.03 -28.17
N ALA A 370 19.80 12.15 -27.54
CA ALA A 370 21.09 12.14 -28.24
C ALA A 370 21.40 10.82 -29.00
N VAL A 371 20.74 9.72 -28.65
CA VAL A 371 20.91 8.42 -29.33
C VAL A 371 19.85 8.20 -30.41
N LYS A 372 18.68 8.85 -30.30
CA LYS A 372 17.52 8.66 -31.18
C LYS A 372 17.28 9.79 -32.19
N THR A 373 18.03 10.88 -32.07
CA THR A 373 18.09 12.00 -33.03
C THR A 373 19.48 11.99 -33.67
#